data_AF-A0A9C7SIV5-F1
#
_entry.id   AF-A0A9C7SIV5-F1
#
_cell.length_a   1.000
_cell.length_b   1.000
_cell.length_c   1.000
_cell.angle_alpha   90.00
_cell.angle_beta   90.00
_cell.angle_gamma   90.00
#
_symmetry.space_group_name_H-M   'P 1'
#
loop_
_entity.id
_entity.type
_entity.pdbx_description
1 polymer ?
#
loop_
_entity_poly.entity_id
_entity_poly.type
_entity_poly.pdbx_seq_one_letter_code
_entity_poly.pdbx_strand_id
1 'polypeptide(L)'
;MIKKVSSFTLLIPLIFLLTVFIYYPGLTGGYVLDDNANILQPTGIAMKKLSWQDLQNAALSMEKRPIARASFGLNYLVAGFNPFYFKLTNIVIHSINA
;
A
#
# COMPACT_ATOMS: atom_id res chain seq x y z
N MET A 1 -10.92 -35.02 -17.18
CA MET A 1 -12.12 -34.19 -16.95
C MET A 1 -11.68 -32.73 -16.87
N ILE A 2 -11.78 -31.97 -17.95
CA ILE A 2 -11.35 -30.56 -17.99
C ILE A 2 -12.45 -29.75 -17.30
N LYS A 3 -12.16 -29.16 -16.13
CA LYS A 3 -13.11 -28.28 -15.44
C LYS A 3 -13.35 -27.05 -16.33
N LYS A 4 -14.61 -26.79 -16.67
CA LYS A 4 -15.02 -25.55 -17.35
C LYS A 4 -14.72 -24.39 -16.40
N VAL A 5 -13.65 -23.66 -16.66
CA VAL A 5 -13.34 -22.42 -15.94
C VAL A 5 -14.35 -21.38 -16.44
N SER A 6 -15.14 -20.80 -15.54
CA SER A 6 -16.08 -19.74 -15.90
C SER A 6 -15.29 -18.53 -16.39
N SER A 7 -15.81 -17.80 -17.38
CA SER A 7 -15.21 -16.55 -17.86
C SER A 7 -14.96 -15.58 -16.69
N PHE A 8 -15.82 -15.58 -15.68
CA PHE A 8 -15.66 -14.79 -14.45
C PHE A 8 -14.44 -15.17 -13.61
N THR A 9 -14.04 -16.45 -13.61
CA THR A 9 -12.88 -16.92 -12.85
C THR A 9 -11.56 -16.38 -13.41
N LEU A 10 -11.54 -16.01 -14.70
CA LEU A 10 -10.35 -15.43 -15.35
C LEU A 10 -10.31 -13.89 -15.27
N LEU A 11 -11.43 -13.23 -14.95
CA LEU A 11 -11.49 -11.76 -14.90
C LEU A 11 -10.68 -11.19 -13.72
N ILE A 12 -10.78 -11.78 -12.53
CA ILE A 12 -10.05 -11.32 -11.34
C ILE A 12 -8.52 -11.34 -11.55
N PRO A 13 -7.89 -12.47 -11.96
CA PRO A 13 -6.45 -12.48 -12.21
C PRO A 13 -6.06 -11.57 -13.38
N LEU A 14 -6.93 -11.40 -14.39
CA LEU A 14 -6.68 -10.47 -15.49
C LEU A 14 -6.66 -9.01 -14.99
N ILE A 15 -7.62 -8.59 -14.16
CA ILE A 15 -7.66 -7.24 -13.57
C ILE A 15 -6.42 -7.01 -12.71
N PHE A 16 -6.03 -7.99 -11.88
CA PHE A 16 -4.81 -7.92 -11.09
C PHE A 16 -3.57 -7.71 -11.97
N LEU A 17 -3.41 -8.53 -13.02
CA LEU A 17 -2.27 -8.44 -13.94
C LEU A 17 -2.24 -7.11 -14.70
N LEU A 18 -3.39 -6.62 -15.16
CA LEU A 18 -3.50 -5.33 -15.85
C LEU A 18 -3.15 -4.17 -14.92
N THR A 19 -3.65 -4.18 -13.68
CA THR A 19 -3.30 -3.17 -12.67
C THR A 19 -1.79 -3.16 -12.42
N VAL A 20 -1.19 -4.33 -12.15
CA VAL A 20 0.27 -4.43 -11.95
C VAL A 20 1.02 -3.92 -13.19
N PHE A 21 0.62 -4.32 -14.39
CA PHE A 21 1.28 -3.93 -15.64
C PHE A 21 1.25 -2.40 -15.86
N ILE A 22 0.10 -1.76 -15.64
CA ILE A 22 -0.05 -0.30 -15.81
C ILE A 22 0.81 0.47 -14.80
N TYR A 23 0.87 0.01 -13.55
CA TYR A 23 1.62 0.70 -12.48
C TYR A 23 3.10 0.27 -12.39
N TYR A 24 3.52 -0.78 -13.10
CA TYR A 24 4.87 -1.34 -13.02
C TYR A 24 5.99 -0.31 -13.25
N PRO A 25 5.92 0.59 -14.25
CA PRO A 25 6.97 1.59 -14.47
C PRO A 25 7.13 2.58 -13.30
N GLY A 26 6.08 2.77 -12.50
CA GLY A 26 6.08 3.70 -11.36
C GLY A 26 6.75 3.14 -10.09
N LEU A 27 6.98 1.83 -10.01
CA LEU A 27 7.50 1.15 -8.82
C LEU A 27 8.93 1.57 -8.46
N THR A 28 9.78 1.82 -9.45
CA THR A 28 11.19 2.15 -9.23
C THR A 28 11.46 3.63 -8.96
N GLY A 29 10.44 4.48 -9.12
CA GLY A 29 10.56 5.91 -8.81
C GLY A 29 10.63 6.19 -7.30
N GLY A 30 11.18 7.33 -6.92
CA GLY A 30 11.19 7.81 -5.53
C GLY A 30 9.82 8.27 -5.02
N TYR A 31 9.82 8.80 -3.79
CA TYR A 31 8.69 9.56 -3.26
C TYR A 31 8.54 10.88 -4.03
N VAL A 32 7.32 11.23 -4.42
CA VAL A 32 7.00 12.41 -5.23
C VAL A 32 5.70 13.07 -4.76
N LEU A 33 5.46 14.31 -5.19
CA LEU A 33 4.22 15.04 -4.89
C LEU A 33 3.94 15.12 -3.38
N ASP A 34 2.79 14.62 -2.94
CA ASP A 34 2.31 14.67 -1.57
C ASP A 34 2.86 13.55 -0.69
N ASP A 35 3.69 12.64 -1.22
CA ASP A 35 4.33 11.58 -0.44
C ASP A 35 5.12 12.15 0.75
N ASN A 36 5.81 13.27 0.55
CA ASN A 36 6.61 13.88 1.61
C ASN A 36 5.74 14.29 2.81
N ALA A 37 4.63 14.98 2.57
CA ALA A 37 3.73 15.44 3.61
C ALA A 37 2.95 14.30 4.28
N ASN A 38 2.65 13.22 3.54
CA ASN A 38 1.83 12.12 4.05
C ASN A 38 2.63 10.97 4.68
N ILE A 39 3.87 10.74 4.23
CA ILE A 39 4.66 9.56 4.60
C ILE A 39 5.93 9.95 5.37
N LEU A 40 6.71 10.90 4.85
CA LEU A 40 8.07 11.17 5.35
C LEU A 40 8.12 12.17 6.51
N GLN A 41 7.35 13.25 6.43
CA GLN A 41 7.31 14.29 7.47
C GLN A 41 6.65 13.83 8.77
N PRO A 42 5.55 13.06 8.77
CA PRO A 42 4.88 12.72 10.01
C PRO A 42 5.65 11.65 10.79
N THR A 43 6.13 12.01 11.97
CA THR A 43 6.96 11.13 12.82
C THR A 43 6.24 9.86 13.28
N GLY A 44 4.90 9.88 13.33
CA GLY A 44 4.10 8.72 13.74
C GLY A 44 4.14 7.54 12.75
N ILE A 45 4.56 7.75 11.50
CA ILE A 45 4.67 6.66 10.51
C ILE A 45 5.85 5.74 10.81
N ALA A 46 6.90 6.25 11.45
CA ALA A 46 8.09 5.48 11.81
C ALA A 46 7.85 4.57 13.03
N MET A 47 6.94 3.60 12.90
CA MET A 47 6.59 2.65 13.95
C MET A 47 7.81 1.83 14.38
N LYS A 48 7.99 1.65 15.70
CA LYS A 48 9.14 0.91 16.25
C LYS A 48 8.81 -0.56 16.46
N LYS A 49 7.54 -0.87 16.73
CA LYS A 49 7.05 -2.22 16.96
C LYS A 49 5.59 -2.35 16.57
N LEU A 50 5.15 -3.58 16.36
CA LEU A 50 3.72 -3.87 16.22
C LEU A 50 3.06 -3.76 17.61
N SER A 51 2.48 -2.61 17.91
CA SER A 51 1.72 -2.37 19.13
C SER A 51 0.53 -1.47 18.85
N TRP A 52 -0.51 -1.60 19.68
CA TRP A 52 -1.70 -0.76 19.55
C TRP A 52 -1.37 0.74 19.65
N GLN A 53 -0.47 1.12 20.56
CA GLN A 53 -0.04 2.50 20.71
C GLN A 53 0.67 3.03 19.45
N ASP A 54 1.62 2.28 18.89
CA ASP A 54 2.33 2.70 17.68
C ASP A 54 1.39 2.79 16.48
N LEU A 55 0.41 1.87 16.39
CA LEU A 55 -0.60 1.89 15.33
C LEU A 55 -1.53 3.12 15.45
N GLN A 56 -1.98 3.44 16.67
CA GLN A 56 -2.76 4.65 16.93
C GLN A 56 -1.96 5.92 16.64
N ASN A 57 -0.69 5.97 17.05
CA ASN A 57 0.21 7.09 16.76
C ASN A 57 0.37 7.29 15.25
N ALA A 58 0.55 6.20 14.48
CA ALA A 58 0.59 6.26 13.02
C ALA A 58 -0.74 6.78 12.45
N ALA A 59 -1.87 6.19 12.86
CA ALA A 59 -3.21 6.55 12.40
C ALA A 59 -3.54 8.03 12.63
N LEU A 60 -3.21 8.56 13.81
CA LEU A 60 -3.57 9.91 14.24
C LEU A 60 -2.46 10.93 14.01
N SER A 61 -1.41 10.58 13.28
CA SER A 61 -0.27 11.47 13.04
C SER A 61 -0.60 12.71 12.19
N MET A 62 -1.78 12.76 11.56
CA MET A 62 -2.42 13.96 11.01
C MET A 62 -3.94 13.82 11.13
N GLU A 63 -4.67 14.93 10.96
CA GLU A 63 -6.13 14.99 11.13
C GLU A 63 -6.94 14.13 10.15
N LYS A 64 -6.37 13.73 8.99
CA LYS A 64 -7.10 13.07 7.91
C LYS A 64 -6.53 11.68 7.59
N ARG A 65 -7.41 10.76 7.16
CA ARG A 65 -7.10 9.42 6.61
C ARG A 65 -6.45 8.43 7.61
N PRO A 66 -7.02 8.19 8.80
CA PRO A 66 -6.38 7.37 9.83
C PRO A 66 -6.07 5.95 9.40
N ILE A 67 -6.94 5.33 8.60
CA ILE A 67 -6.73 3.97 8.08
C ILE A 67 -5.52 3.93 7.13
N ALA A 68 -5.42 4.88 6.20
CA ALA A 68 -4.30 4.92 5.26
C ALA A 68 -2.95 5.13 5.99
N ARG A 69 -2.95 5.99 7.02
CA ARG A 69 -1.75 6.28 7.80
C ARG A 69 -1.34 5.11 8.70
N ALA A 70 -2.30 4.41 9.28
CA ALA A 70 -2.03 3.15 9.97
C ALA A 70 -1.37 2.13 9.02
N SER A 71 -1.87 2.01 7.79
CA SER A 71 -1.27 1.15 6.77
C SER A 71 0.15 1.58 6.40
N PHE A 72 0.44 2.88 6.32
CA PHE A 72 1.79 3.40 6.12
C PHE A 72 2.74 3.03 7.26
N GLY A 73 2.30 3.13 8.51
CA GLY A 73 3.09 2.71 9.66
C GLY A 73 3.40 1.22 9.66
N LEU A 74 2.42 0.38 9.31
CA LEU A 74 2.62 -1.05 9.14
C LEU A 74 3.58 -1.37 8.00
N ASN A 75 3.49 -0.64 6.89
CA ASN A 75 4.40 -0.81 5.75
C ASN A 75 5.83 -0.42 6.13
N TYR A 76 6.01 0.70 6.83
CA TYR A 76 7.30 1.11 7.38
C TYR A 76 7.89 0.05 8.32
N LEU A 77 7.08 -0.55 9.19
CA LEU A 77 7.54 -1.58 10.12
C LEU A 77 8.16 -2.78 9.40
N VAL A 78 7.68 -3.10 8.20
CA VAL A 78 8.15 -4.25 7.41
C VAL A 78 9.33 -3.88 6.49
N ALA A 79 9.28 -2.70 5.85
CA ALA A 79 10.15 -2.36 4.72
C ALA A 79 10.93 -1.04 4.87
N GLY A 80 10.76 -0.33 5.98
CA GLY A 80 11.31 1.01 6.18
C GLY A 80 10.74 2.03 5.19
N PHE A 81 11.36 3.21 5.06
CA PHE A 81 10.97 4.24 4.07
C PHE A 81 11.48 3.92 2.66
N ASN A 82 11.20 2.72 2.17
CA ASN A 82 11.53 2.34 0.81
C ASN A 82 10.30 2.58 -0.10
N PRO A 83 10.37 3.52 -1.06
CA PRO A 83 9.24 3.91 -1.89
C PRO A 83 8.68 2.77 -2.73
N PHE A 84 9.53 1.80 -3.11
CA PHE A 84 9.12 0.62 -3.87
C PHE A 84 8.04 -0.17 -3.12
N TYR A 85 8.26 -0.47 -1.83
CA TYR A 85 7.32 -1.26 -1.03
C TYR A 85 6.06 -0.48 -0.65
N PHE A 86 6.13 0.85 -0.54
CA PHE A 86 4.94 1.69 -0.40
C PHE A 86 4.03 1.60 -1.62
N LYS A 87 4.60 1.71 -2.83
CA LYS A 87 3.84 1.62 -4.07
C LYS A 87 3.35 0.20 -4.34
N LEU A 88 4.18 -0.81 -4.08
CA LEU A 88 3.80 -2.22 -4.23
C LEU A 88 2.59 -2.57 -3.34
N THR A 89 2.61 -2.19 -2.06
CA THR A 89 1.47 -2.39 -1.15
C THR A 89 0.22 -1.69 -1.66
N ASN A 90 0.32 -0.47 -2.18
CA ASN A 90 -0.82 0.24 -2.77
C ASN A 90 -1.38 -0.48 -4.00
N ILE A 91 -0.55 -1.03 -4.88
CA ILE A 91 -0.99 -1.81 -6.05
C ILE A 91 -1.74 -3.07 -5.60
N VAL A 92 -1.26 -3.77 -4.56
CA VAL A 92 -1.94 -4.94 -4.00
C VAL A 92 -3.31 -4.56 -3.43
N ILE A 93 -3.37 -3.49 -2.62
CA ILE A 93 -4.63 -3.00 -2.05
C ILE A 93 -5.60 -2.60 -3.17
N HIS A 94 -5.13 -1.85 -4.17
CA HIS A 94 -5.95 -1.43 -5.29
C HIS A 94 -6.48 -2.63 -6.08
N SER A 95 -5.65 -3.65 -6.31
CA SER A 95 -6.08 -4.85 -7.05
C SER A 95 -7.11 -5.70 -6.29
N ILE A 96 -7.26 -5.53 -4.98
CA ILE A 96 -8.28 -6.21 -4.16
C ILE A 96 -9.60 -5.41 -4.14
N ASN A 97 -9.53 -4.08 -4.27
CA ASN A 97 -10.66 -3.17 -4.06
C ASN A 97 -11.12 -2.40 -5.33
N ALA A 98 -10.46 -2.59 -6.47
CA ALA A 98 -10.86 -2.08 -7.78
C ALA A 98 -11.90 -2.98 -8.42
#